data_AF-A0A7Y4L3F4-F1
#
_entry.id   AF-A0A7Y4L3F4-F1
#
_cell.length_a   1.000
_cell.length_b   1.000
_cell.length_c   1.000
_cell.angle_alpha   90.00
_cell.angle_beta   90.00
_cell.angle_gamma   90.00
#
_symmetry.space_group_name_H-M   'P 1'
#
loop_
_entity.id
_entity.type
_entity.pdbx_description
1 polymer ?
#
loop_
_entity_poly.entity_id
_entity_poly.type
_entity_poly.pdbx_seq_one_letter_code
_entity_poly.pdbx_strand_id
1 'polypeptide(L)'
;MELIAYFWDQEDAEAVATHLDGVVRRGRFHGEDDDEDHPWLVVLGDVDRDALDTLLTEHDGWLETTTEEPAVVPPSLPDGPQRFKKR
;
A
#
# COMPACT_ATOMS: atom_id res chain seq x y z
N MET A 1 -9.40 -7.39 10.05
CA MET A 1 -9.12 -6.48 8.93
C MET A 1 -7.62 -6.43 8.86
N GLU A 2 -7.03 -6.83 7.74
CA GLU A 2 -5.59 -6.72 7.58
C GLU A 2 -5.22 -5.24 7.39
N LEU A 3 -4.28 -4.76 8.19
CA LEU A 3 -3.71 -3.42 8.13
C LEU A 3 -2.37 -3.55 7.39
N ILE A 4 -2.13 -2.67 6.44
CA ILE A 4 -0.89 -2.62 5.69
C ILE A 4 -0.20 -1.31 6.06
N ALA A 5 0.94 -1.40 6.72
CA ALA A 5 1.78 -0.24 7.01
C ALA A 5 2.92 -0.17 6.00
N TYR A 6 3.20 1.01 5.48
CA TYR A 6 4.30 1.26 4.55
C TYR A 6 5.39 2.08 5.22
N PHE A 7 6.64 1.70 4.97
CA PHE A 7 7.84 2.33 5.50
C PHE A 7 8.84 2.55 4.38
N TRP A 8 9.57 3.65 4.46
CA TRP A 8 10.65 3.91 3.50
C TRP A 8 11.89 3.05 3.80
N ASP A 9 12.17 2.84 5.08
CA ASP A 9 13.32 2.06 5.52
C ASP A 9 12.97 0.61 5.86
N GLN A 10 13.92 -0.29 5.59
CA GLN A 10 13.79 -1.72 5.90
C GLN A 10 13.81 -1.96 7.41
N GLU A 11 14.71 -1.31 8.14
CA GLU A 11 14.88 -1.50 9.57
C GLU A 11 13.61 -1.08 10.33
N ASP A 12 12.98 0.00 9.88
CA ASP A 12 11.70 0.47 10.42
C ASP A 12 10.60 -0.57 10.17
N ALA A 13 10.48 -1.10 8.95
CA ALA A 13 9.50 -2.15 8.64
C ALA A 13 9.73 -3.44 9.46
N GLU A 14 10.98 -3.86 9.63
CA GLU A 14 11.34 -5.04 10.42
C GLU A 14 11.12 -4.81 11.93
N ALA A 15 11.36 -3.60 12.44
CA ALA A 15 11.08 -3.24 13.82
C ALA A 15 9.58 -3.32 14.14
N VAL A 16 8.75 -2.73 13.28
CA VAL A 16 7.27 -2.78 13.44
C VAL A 16 6.75 -4.21 13.31
N ALA A 17 7.24 -4.97 12.33
CA ALA A 17 6.87 -6.37 12.16
C ALA A 17 7.27 -7.23 13.35
N THR A 18 8.46 -7.02 13.92
CA THR A 18 8.92 -7.74 15.12
C THR A 18 8.11 -7.36 16.35
N HIS A 19 7.73 -6.08 16.47
CA HIS A 19 6.98 -5.58 17.62
C HIS A 19 5.53 -6.05 17.63
N LEU A 20 4.90 -6.11 16.46
CA LEU A 20 3.48 -6.41 16.29
C LEU A 20 3.19 -7.80 15.70
N ASP A 21 4.21 -8.64 15.53
CA ASP A 21 4.11 -9.96 14.88
C ASP A 21 3.52 -9.86 13.45
N GLY A 22 4.03 -8.91 12.68
CA GLY A 22 3.65 -8.63 11.29
C GLY A 22 4.48 -9.37 10.26
N VAL A 23 3.96 -9.47 9.03
CA VAL A 23 4.70 -10.03 7.90
C VAL A 23 5.20 -8.88 7.02
N VAL A 24 6.51 -8.67 6.99
CA VAL A 24 7.15 -7.77 6.02
C VAL A 24 7.10 -8.41 4.64
N ARG A 25 6.61 -7.68 3.64
CA ARG A 25 6.65 -8.06 2.23
C ARG A 25 7.38 -6.99 1.43
N ARG A 26 8.15 -7.43 0.45
CA ARG A 26 8.72 -6.57 -0.61
C ARG A 26 8.29 -7.13 -1.94
N GLY A 27 7.76 -6.27 -2.81
CA GLY A 27 7.35 -6.68 -4.16
C GLY A 27 8.57 -7.15 -4.95
N ARG A 28 8.73 -8.47 -5.12
CA ARG A 28 9.66 -9.03 -6.10
C ARG A 28 9.06 -8.86 -7.49
N PHE A 29 9.20 -7.67 -8.08
CA PHE A 29 9.12 -7.57 -9.53
C PHE A 29 10.51 -7.35 -10.10
N HIS A 30 10.89 -8.32 -10.92
CA HIS A 30 12.20 -8.53 -11.53
C HIS A 30 12.46 -7.41 -12.56
N GLY A 31 13.43 -6.55 -12.31
CA GLY A 31 13.96 -5.57 -13.25
C GLY A 31 15.16 -4.90 -12.61
N GLU A 32 16.35 -5.11 -13.18
CA GLU A 32 17.61 -4.56 -12.68
C GLU A 32 17.50 -3.05 -12.43
N ASP A 33 17.92 -2.58 -11.25
CA ASP A 33 18.22 -1.16 -10.92
C ASP A 33 17.08 -0.27 -10.36
N ASP A 34 15.97 -0.81 -9.85
CA ASP A 34 14.93 -0.03 -9.11
C ASP A 34 14.66 -0.64 -7.72
N ASP A 35 15.73 -1.12 -7.09
CA ASP A 35 15.70 -1.78 -5.78
C ASP A 35 15.76 -0.80 -4.58
N GLU A 36 15.87 0.50 -4.85
CA GLU A 36 16.12 1.55 -3.84
C GLU A 36 14.94 2.51 -3.60
N ASP A 37 13.87 2.48 -4.42
CA ASP A 37 12.76 3.45 -4.35
C ASP A 37 11.39 2.81 -4.03
N HIS A 38 11.38 1.57 -3.57
CA HIS A 38 10.14 0.87 -3.22
C HIS A 38 9.95 0.77 -1.70
N PRO A 39 8.90 1.41 -1.14
CA PRO A 39 8.62 1.34 0.28
C PRO A 39 8.29 -0.10 0.70
N TRP A 40 8.79 -0.48 1.86
CA TRP A 40 8.53 -1.75 2.51
C TRP A 40 7.11 -1.79 3.05
N LEU A 41 6.39 -2.89 2.85
CA LEU A 41 5.04 -3.06 3.37
C LEU A 41 5.00 -4.13 4.47
N VAL A 42 4.31 -3.81 5.56
CA VAL A 42 4.13 -4.69 6.72
C VAL A 42 2.66 -5.02 6.82
N VAL A 43 2.33 -6.29 6.60
CA VAL A 43 0.96 -6.80 6.69
C VAL A 43 0.71 -7.28 8.13
N LEU A 44 -0.28 -6.69 8.78
CA LEU A 44 -0.62 -6.88 10.18
C LEU A 44 -2.09 -7.33 10.29
N GLY A 45 -2.34 -8.51 10.85
CA GLY A 45 -3.68 -9.11 10.89
C GLY A 45 -4.49 -8.75 12.13
N ASP A 46 -3.99 -9.12 13.30
CA ASP A 46 -4.64 -8.99 14.61
C ASP A 46 -3.71 -8.21 15.54
N VAL A 47 -3.49 -6.94 15.22
CA VAL A 47 -2.54 -6.09 15.95
C VAL A 47 -3.24 -4.88 16.56
N ASP A 48 -2.64 -4.37 17.62
CA ASP A 48 -3.14 -3.19 18.30
C ASP A 48 -2.91 -1.95 17.41
N ARG A 49 -4.02 -1.34 16.97
CA ARG A 49 -3.98 -0.21 16.02
C ARG A 49 -3.35 1.03 16.63
N ASP A 50 -3.47 1.21 17.95
CA ASP A 50 -2.90 2.34 18.69
C ASP A 50 -1.37 2.25 18.75
N ALA A 51 -0.84 1.04 18.96
CA ALA A 51 0.59 0.76 18.91
C ALA A 51 1.16 0.98 17.50
N LEU A 52 0.43 0.55 16.47
CA LEU A 52 0.80 0.78 15.08
C LEU A 52 0.81 2.26 14.70
N ASP A 53 -0.19 3.04 15.12
CA ASP A 53 -0.28 4.49 14.87
C ASP A 53 0.89 5.28 15.48
N THR A 54 1.30 4.87 16.69
CA THR A 54 2.49 5.41 17.36
C THR A 54 3.75 5.14 16.53
N LEU A 55 3.96 3.88 16.11
CA LEU A 55 5.13 3.50 15.30
C LEU A 55 5.15 4.21 13.94
N LEU A 56 3.99 4.39 13.30
CA LEU A 56 3.88 5.16 12.05
C LEU A 56 4.28 6.63 12.24
N THR A 57 3.86 7.23 13.36
CA THR A 57 4.25 8.60 13.72
C THR A 57 5.75 8.72 14.02
N GLU A 58 6.35 7.71 14.64
CA GLU A 58 7.79 7.70 14.96
C GLU A 58 8.68 7.47 13.73
N HIS A 59 8.24 6.59 12.82
CA HIS A 59 9.01 6.16 11.64
C HIS A 59 8.58 6.84 10.33
N ASP A 60 7.75 7.90 10.41
CA ASP A 60 7.18 8.61 9.25
C ASP A 60 6.52 7.66 8.23
N GLY A 61 5.89 6.59 8.72
CA GLY A 61 5.21 5.60 7.92
C GLY A 61 3.75 5.97 7.67
N TRP A 62 3.12 5.35 6.67
CA TRP A 62 1.68 5.51 6.44
C TRP A 62 0.94 4.17 6.47
N LEU A 63 -0.30 4.20 6.96
CA LEU A 63 -1.18 3.03 7.01
C LEU A 63 -2.15 3.04 5.83
N GLU A 64 -2.12 2.00 5.00
CA GLU A 64 -3.30 1.60 4.25
C GLU A 64 -4.09 0.55 5.03
N THR A 65 -5.35 0.85 5.27
CA THR A 65 -6.32 -0.21 5.53
C THR A 65 -6.50 -0.94 4.21
N THR A 66 -6.36 -2.27 4.17
CA THR A 66 -6.88 -3.07 3.05
C THR A 66 -8.41 -3.05 3.10
N THR A 67 -8.96 -1.86 2.91
CA THR A 67 -10.20 -1.79 2.19
C THR A 67 -9.72 -2.16 0.80
N GLU A 68 -10.05 -3.35 0.33
CA GLU A 68 -10.27 -3.53 -1.10
C GLU A 68 -11.19 -2.38 -1.49
N GLU A 69 -10.65 -1.24 -1.90
CA GLU A 69 -11.38 -0.36 -2.78
C GLU A 69 -11.68 -1.28 -3.96
N PRO A 70 -12.95 -1.71 -4.13
CA PRO A 70 -13.26 -2.68 -5.16
C PRO A 70 -12.78 -2.03 -6.44
N ALA A 71 -11.77 -2.62 -7.09
CA ALA A 71 -11.10 -2.05 -8.25
C ALA A 71 -12.17 -1.44 -9.13
N VAL A 72 -12.27 -0.11 -9.10
CA VAL A 72 -13.37 0.61 -9.73
C VAL A 72 -13.17 0.36 -11.20
N VAL A 73 -13.94 -0.61 -11.72
CA VAL A 73 -13.85 -1.01 -13.11
C VAL A 73 -13.99 0.28 -13.92
N PRO A 74 -12.96 0.65 -14.72
CA PRO A 74 -12.99 1.92 -15.40
C PRO A 74 -14.27 1.95 -16.23
N PRO A 75 -15.05 3.06 -16.17
CA PRO A 75 -16.29 3.13 -16.92
C PRO A 75 -15.97 2.87 -18.39
N SER A 76 -16.73 1.97 -19.02
CA SER A 76 -16.53 1.61 -20.42
C SER A 76 -16.58 2.88 -21.26
N LEU A 77 -15.46 3.22 -21.90
CA LEU A 77 -15.40 4.36 -22.79
C LEU A 77 -16.35 4.14 -23.97
N PRO A 78 -16.97 5.21 -24.49
CA PRO A 78 -17.78 5.09 -25.71
C PRO A 78 -16.91 4.62 -26.88
N ASP A 79 -17.33 3.55 -27.56
CA ASP A 79 -16.63 2.85 -28.66
C ASP A 79 -16.49 3.67 -29.96
N GLY A 80 -16.72 4.98 -29.95
CA GLY A 80 -16.56 5.76 -31.17
C GLY A 80 -16.88 7.25 -31.07
N PRO A 81 -16.44 8.02 -32.08
CA PRO A 81 -16.58 9.47 -32.10
C PRO A 81 -18.05 9.89 -32.24
N GLN A 82 -18.58 10.60 -31.23
CA GLN A 82 -19.89 11.25 -31.31
C GLN A 82 -19.82 12.45 -32.27
N ARG A 83 -20.34 12.28 -33.50
CA ARG A 83 -20.46 13.36 -34.47
C ARG A 83 -21.64 14.26 -34.10
N PHE A 84 -21.37 15.33 -33.34
CA PHE A 84 -22.34 16.42 -33.18
C PHE A 84 -22.45 17.22 -34.49
N LYS A 85 -23.48 16.94 -35.29
CA LYS A 85 -23.97 17.89 -36.30
C LYS A 85 -25.03 18.76 -35.66
N LYS A 86 -24.66 19.99 -35.28
CA LYS A 86 -25.64 21.05 -34.97
C LYS A 86 -26.33 21.46 -36.28
N ARG A 87 -27.66 21.47 -36.27
CA ARG A 87 -28.49 22.19 -37.25
C ARG A 87 -28.71 23.61 -36.74
#